data_AF-A0A844EH50-F1
#
_entry.id   AF-A0A844EH50-F1
#
_cell.length_a   1.000
_cell.length_b   1.000
_cell.length_c   1.000
_cell.angle_alpha   90.00
_cell.angle_beta   90.00
_cell.angle_gamma   90.00
#
_symmetry.space_group_name_H-M   'P 1'
#
loop_
_entity.id
_entity.type
_entity.pdbx_description
1 polymer ?
#
loop_
_entity_poly.entity_id
_entity_poly.type
_entity_poly.pdbx_seq_one_letter_code
_entity_poly.pdbx_strand_id
1 'polypeptide(L)'
;MEREKPTFDILGRIEQERLSRGWSEYALAENSGLTQSTISTWRRRNLQPNVASIEKICTGFGITLSQFFQEEEPVYLTNEQNELLDLWAKLSPVQRTAVSQMLRSFLYIKEEE
;
A
#
# COMPACT_ATOMS: atom_id res chain seq x y z
N MET A 1 -6.29 21.82 -17.46
CA MET A 1 -6.89 20.78 -16.60
C MET A 1 -5.79 20.29 -15.69
N GLU A 2 -5.72 20.82 -14.47
CA GLU A 2 -4.78 20.33 -13.47
C GLU A 2 -5.19 18.89 -13.14
N ARG A 3 -4.29 17.93 -13.38
CA ARG A 3 -4.51 16.56 -12.92
C ARG A 3 -4.32 16.56 -11.41
N GLU A 4 -5.32 16.06 -10.68
CA GLU A 4 -5.20 15.84 -9.24
C GLU A 4 -3.88 15.12 -8.93
N LYS A 5 -3.18 15.61 -7.89
CA LYS A 5 -1.99 14.92 -7.41
C LYS A 5 -2.41 13.54 -6.91
N PRO A 6 -1.79 12.45 -7.40
CA PRO A 6 -2.08 11.12 -6.89
C PRO A 6 -1.76 11.06 -5.40
N THR A 7 -2.67 10.48 -4.61
CA THR A 7 -2.53 10.32 -3.16
C THR A 7 -1.30 9.50 -2.78
N PHE A 8 -0.89 8.57 -3.65
CA PHE A 8 0.28 7.71 -3.47
C PHE A 8 1.46 8.15 -4.34
N ASP A 9 2.63 8.37 -3.74
CA ASP A 9 3.86 8.73 -4.46
C ASP A 9 4.54 7.48 -5.08
N ILE A 10 4.09 7.12 -6.28
CA ILE A 10 4.63 5.97 -7.03
C ILE A 10 6.13 6.13 -7.31
N LEU A 11 6.57 7.32 -7.73
CA LEU A 11 7.96 7.55 -8.10
C LEU A 11 8.86 7.54 -6.86
N GLY A 12 8.40 8.13 -5.76
CA GLY A 12 9.06 8.05 -4.46
C GLY A 12 9.19 6.62 -3.95
N ARG A 13 8.12 5.81 -4.07
CA ARG A 13 8.18 4.40 -3.65
C ARG A 13 9.17 3.58 -4.49
N ILE A 14 9.19 3.76 -5.81
CA ILE A 14 10.18 3.11 -6.69
C ILE A 14 11.60 3.48 -6.28
N GLU A 15 11.84 4.74 -5.95
CA GLU A 15 13.16 5.22 -5.53
C GLU A 15 13.58 4.63 -4.18
N GLN A 16 12.67 4.58 -3.19
CA GLN A 16 12.94 3.94 -1.90
C GLN A 16 13.30 2.46 -2.06
N GLU A 17 12.52 1.68 -2.80
CA GLU A 17 12.79 0.25 -3.04
C GLU A 17 14.11 0.03 -3.79
N ARG A 18 14.45 0.91 -4.74
CA ARG A 18 15.71 0.87 -5.46
C ARG A 18 16.88 1.15 -4.51
N LEU A 19 16.79 2.19 -3.70
CA LEU A 19 17.85 2.61 -2.79
C LEU A 19 18.05 1.62 -1.63
N SER A 20 16.98 1.03 -1.09
CA SER A 20 17.09 0.01 -0.03
C SER A 20 17.86 -1.23 -0.45
N ARG A 21 17.86 -1.53 -1.76
CA ARG A 21 18.64 -2.61 -2.38
C ARG A 21 20.02 -2.18 -2.90
N GLY A 22 20.36 -0.89 -2.79
CA GLY A 22 21.58 -0.32 -3.37
C GLY A 22 21.63 -0.37 -4.90
N TRP A 23 20.47 -0.47 -5.57
CA TRP A 23 20.39 -0.59 -7.02
C TRP A 23 20.63 0.74 -7.70
N SER A 24 21.21 0.75 -8.90
CA SER A 24 21.18 1.90 -9.81
C SER A 24 19.88 1.92 -10.63
N GLU A 25 19.59 3.03 -11.33
CA GLU A 25 18.47 3.05 -12.29
C GLU A 25 18.65 2.00 -13.40
N TYR A 26 19.91 1.69 -13.75
CA TYR A 26 20.24 0.63 -14.70
C TYR A 26 19.91 -0.76 -14.13
N ALA A 27 20.30 -1.05 -12.89
CA ALA A 27 19.98 -2.32 -12.25
C ALA A 27 18.46 -2.52 -12.13
N LEU A 28 17.71 -1.46 -11.78
CA LEU A 28 16.24 -1.52 -11.78
C LEU A 28 15.68 -1.85 -13.17
N ALA A 29 16.20 -1.19 -14.21
CA ALA A 29 15.78 -1.41 -15.59
C ALA A 29 16.00 -2.86 -16.03
N GLU A 30 17.19 -3.40 -15.77
CA GLU A 30 17.57 -4.78 -16.10
C GLU A 30 16.66 -5.79 -15.39
N ASN A 31 16.47 -5.65 -14.07
CA ASN A 31 15.66 -6.57 -13.27
C ASN A 31 14.15 -6.47 -13.60
N SER A 32 13.68 -5.31 -14.08
CA SER A 32 12.26 -5.09 -14.40
C SER A 32 11.92 -5.35 -15.87
N GLY A 33 12.90 -5.68 -16.74
CA GLY A 33 12.67 -5.80 -18.18
C GLY A 33 12.17 -4.49 -18.82
N LEU A 34 12.64 -3.36 -18.29
CA LEU A 34 12.35 -2.00 -18.78
C LEU A 34 13.64 -1.38 -19.31
N THR A 35 13.54 -0.35 -20.14
CA THR A 35 14.75 0.40 -20.55
C THR A 35 15.10 1.45 -19.50
N GLN A 36 16.40 1.67 -19.28
CA GLN A 36 16.87 2.72 -18.37
C GLN A 36 16.42 4.12 -18.83
N SER A 37 16.29 4.35 -20.14
CA SER A 37 15.73 5.59 -20.70
C SER A 37 14.27 5.83 -20.29
N THR A 38 13.46 4.77 -20.16
CA THR A 38 12.07 4.86 -19.70
C THR A 38 12.01 5.31 -18.26
N ILE A 39 12.75 4.65 -17.38
CA ILE A 39 12.82 4.98 -15.94
C ILE A 39 13.34 6.39 -15.72
N SER A 40 14.42 6.76 -16.42
CA SER A 40 14.98 8.11 -16.37
C SER A 40 13.99 9.18 -16.83
N THR A 41 13.17 8.87 -17.84
CA THR A 41 12.15 9.79 -18.35
C THR A 41 11.03 10.01 -17.33
N TRP A 42 10.57 8.94 -16.66
CA TRP A 42 9.58 9.06 -15.59
C TRP A 42 10.05 9.99 -14.48
N ARG A 43 11.28 9.82 -14.00
CA ARG A 43 11.89 10.67 -12.98
C ARG A 43 12.08 12.12 -13.43
N ARG A 44 12.70 12.35 -14.59
CA ARG A 44 13.03 13.71 -15.05
C ARG A 44 11.81 14.55 -15.43
N ARG A 45 10.76 13.90 -15.96
CA ARG A 45 9.54 14.57 -16.42
C ARG A 45 8.37 14.43 -15.45
N ASN A 46 8.60 13.82 -14.29
CA ASN A 46 7.57 13.51 -13.30
C ASN A 46 6.36 12.78 -13.93
N LEU A 47 6.64 11.83 -14.83
CA LEU A 47 5.61 11.05 -15.53
C LEU A 47 5.32 9.79 -14.74
N GLN A 48 4.03 9.54 -14.51
CA GLN A 48 3.59 8.35 -13.79
C GLN A 48 3.64 7.11 -14.71
N PRO A 49 4.28 6.01 -14.27
CA PRO A 49 4.21 4.74 -14.98
C PRO A 49 2.77 4.21 -14.99
N ASN A 50 2.41 3.44 -16.02
CA ASN A 50 1.13 2.74 -16.05
C ASN A 50 1.18 1.44 -15.22
N VAL A 51 0.02 0.85 -14.94
CA VAL A 51 -0.09 -0.37 -14.11
C VAL A 51 0.80 -1.51 -14.62
N ALA A 52 0.82 -1.78 -15.93
CA ALA A 52 1.67 -2.82 -16.51
C ALA A 52 3.18 -2.59 -16.28
N SER A 53 3.60 -1.32 -16.27
CA SER A 53 4.98 -0.96 -15.94
C SER A 53 5.28 -1.12 -14.45
N ILE A 54 4.31 -0.82 -13.58
CA ILE A 54 4.43 -1.02 -12.14
C ILE A 54 4.51 -2.52 -11.82
N GLU A 55 3.72 -3.37 -12.47
CA GLU A 55 3.79 -4.83 -12.33
C GLU A 55 5.18 -5.38 -12.68
N LYS A 56 5.77 -4.89 -13.76
CA LYS A 56 7.15 -5.23 -14.15
C LYS A 56 8.17 -4.81 -13.11
N ILE A 57 8.04 -3.60 -12.57
CA ILE A 57 8.90 -3.10 -11.49
C ILE A 57 8.74 -3.94 -10.22
N CYS A 58 7.51 -4.27 -9.83
CA CYS A 58 7.21 -5.10 -8.66
C CYS A 58 7.83 -6.50 -8.84
N THR A 59 7.69 -7.08 -10.03
CA THR A 59 8.33 -8.36 -10.40
C THR A 59 9.85 -8.24 -10.28
N GLY A 60 10.44 -7.16 -10.78
CA GLY A 60 11.88 -6.90 -10.65
C GLY A 60 12.32 -6.77 -9.19
N PHE A 61 11.52 -6.14 -8.33
CA PHE A 61 11.78 -6.03 -6.90
C PHE A 61 11.55 -7.31 -6.10
N GLY A 62 10.88 -8.32 -6.68
CA GLY A 62 10.45 -9.53 -5.99
C GLY A 62 9.30 -9.30 -5.01
N ILE A 63 8.48 -8.27 -5.23
CA ILE A 63 7.32 -7.93 -4.39
C ILE A 63 6.02 -7.98 -5.18
N THR A 64 4.91 -8.15 -4.48
CA THR A 64 3.57 -8.06 -5.05
C THR A 64 3.14 -6.61 -5.26
N LEU A 65 2.17 -6.39 -6.14
CA LEU A 65 1.56 -5.07 -6.32
C LEU A 65 0.96 -4.52 -5.01
N SER A 66 0.36 -5.39 -4.20
CA SER A 66 -0.19 -5.00 -2.88
C SER A 66 0.89 -4.54 -1.91
N GLN A 67 2.07 -5.17 -1.91
CA GLN A 67 3.21 -4.74 -1.09
C GLN A 67 3.80 -3.42 -1.59
N PHE A 68 3.80 -3.20 -2.90
CA PHE A 68 4.25 -1.93 -3.47
C PHE A 68 3.37 -0.75 -3.03
N PHE A 69 2.05 -0.94 -3.02
CA PHE A 69 1.08 0.07 -2.56
C PHE A 69 0.82 0.04 -1.05
N GLN A 70 1.58 -0.74 -0.30
CA GLN A 70 1.43 -0.83 1.14
C GLN A 70 2.01 0.42 1.80
N GLU A 71 1.16 1.15 2.52
CA GLU A 71 1.58 2.27 3.38
C GLU A 71 2.40 1.76 4.58
N GLU A 72 3.18 2.65 5.21
CA GLU A 72 4.15 2.30 6.27
C GLU A 72 3.54 1.63 7.52
N GLU A 73 2.21 1.67 7.68
CA GLU A 73 1.50 0.85 8.65
C GLU A 73 0.72 -0.27 7.96
N PRO A 74 1.35 -1.43 7.72
CA PRO A 74 0.62 -2.66 7.55
C PRO A 74 -0.32 -2.89 8.73
N VAL A 75 -1.63 -2.94 8.49
CA VAL A 75 -2.52 -3.61 9.45
C VAL A 75 -2.38 -5.11 9.23
N TYR A 76 -1.24 -5.68 9.64
CA TYR A 76 -1.15 -7.13 9.82
C TYR A 76 -1.88 -7.47 11.11
N LEU A 77 -3.07 -8.05 10.97
CA LEU A 77 -3.82 -8.52 12.12
C LEU A 77 -3.06 -9.65 12.80
N THR A 78 -2.90 -9.57 14.11
CA THR A 78 -2.45 -10.69 14.92
C THR A 78 -3.46 -11.85 14.82
N ASN A 79 -3.05 -13.07 15.21
CA ASN A 79 -3.98 -14.20 15.26
C ASN A 79 -5.23 -13.89 16.12
N GLU A 80 -5.04 -13.20 17.24
CA GLU A 80 -6.12 -12.77 18.13
C GLU A 80 -7.05 -11.74 17.47
N GLN A 81 -6.49 -10.78 16.72
CA GLN A 81 -7.29 -9.82 15.97
C GLN A 81 -8.07 -10.47 14.82
N ASN A 82 -7.49 -11.45 14.13
CA ASN A 82 -8.20 -12.24 13.12
C ASN A 82 -9.36 -13.04 13.72
N GLU A 83 -9.12 -13.71 14.85
CA GLU A 83 -10.16 -14.45 15.56
C GLU A 83 -11.33 -13.54 15.96
N LEU A 84 -11.05 -12.34 16.45
CA LEU A 84 -12.07 -11.35 16.77
C LEU A 84 -12.90 -10.97 15.52
N LEU A 85 -12.27 -10.77 14.37
CA LEU A 85 -12.98 -10.47 13.11
C LEU A 85 -13.82 -11.64 12.61
N ASP A 86 -13.35 -12.88 12.77
CA ASP A 86 -14.11 -14.08 12.42
C ASP A 86 -15.37 -14.24 13.29
N LEU A 87 -15.27 -13.93 14.58
CA LEU A 87 -16.41 -13.89 15.49
C LEU A 87 -17.36 -12.74 15.12
N TRP A 88 -16.80 -11.56 14.83
CA TRP A 88 -17.56 -10.37 14.43
C TRP A 88 -18.39 -10.61 13.16
N ALA A 89 -17.83 -11.31 12.17
CA ALA A 89 -18.50 -11.63 10.92
C ALA A 89 -19.79 -12.46 11.14
N LYS A 90 -19.83 -13.29 12.19
CA LYS A 90 -20.98 -14.14 12.55
C LYS A 90 -22.10 -13.40 13.28
N LEU A 91 -21.85 -12.20 13.78
CA LEU A 91 -22.82 -11.41 14.52
C LEU A 91 -23.86 -10.76 13.60
N SER A 92 -25.12 -10.72 14.06
CA SER A 92 -26.17 -9.91 13.43
C SER A 92 -25.92 -8.41 13.61
N PRO A 93 -26.56 -7.53 12.81
CA PRO A 93 -26.37 -6.08 12.93
C PRO A 93 -26.59 -5.55 14.36
N VAL A 94 -27.63 -6.02 15.05
CA VAL A 94 -27.92 -5.61 16.44
C VAL A 94 -26.82 -6.06 17.41
N GLN A 95 -26.30 -7.26 17.24
CA GLN A 95 -25.21 -7.79 18.07
C GLN A 95 -23.90 -7.03 17.83
N ARG A 96 -23.59 -6.67 16.57
CA ARG A 96 -22.44 -5.82 16.24
C ARG A 96 -22.56 -4.46 16.93
N THR A 97 -23.73 -3.83 16.90
CA THR A 97 -23.96 -2.57 17.63
C THR A 97 -23.72 -2.71 19.12
N ALA A 98 -24.22 -3.78 19.74
CA ALA A 98 -24.01 -4.02 21.18
C ALA A 98 -22.52 -4.23 21.53
N VAL A 99 -21.78 -5.00 20.73
CA VAL A 99 -20.33 -5.21 20.95
C VAL A 99 -19.55 -3.91 20.74
N SER A 100 -19.88 -3.12 19.70
CA SER A 100 -19.28 -1.79 19.51
C SER A 100 -19.52 -0.86 20.70
N GLN A 101 -20.76 -0.82 21.21
CA GLN A 101 -21.12 0.03 22.34
C GLN A 101 -20.41 -0.41 23.63
N MET A 102 -20.28 -1.71 23.84
CA MET A 102 -19.48 -2.28 24.92
C MET A 102 -18.01 -1.84 24.83
N LEU A 103 -17.37 -1.98 23.66
CA LEU A 103 -15.99 -1.56 23.43
C LEU A 103 -15.79 -0.06 23.66
N ARG A 104 -16.69 0.78 23.13
CA ARG A 104 -16.66 2.24 23.36
C ARG A 104 -16.76 2.60 24.84
N SER A 105 -17.65 1.90 25.56
CA SER A 105 -17.83 2.09 27.00
C SER A 105 -16.58 1.73 27.80
N PHE A 106 -15.88 0.64 27.44
CA PHE A 106 -14.62 0.26 28.08
C PHE A 106 -13.46 1.20 27.75
N LEU A 107 -13.45 1.79 26.56
CA LEU A 107 -12.38 2.67 26.09
C LEU A 107 -12.64 4.16 26.40
N TYR A 108 -13.75 4.50 27.07
CA TYR A 108 -14.19 5.89 27.31
C TYR A 108 -14.27 6.74 26.03
N ILE A 109 -14.52 6.11 24.88
CA ILE A 109 -14.69 6.81 23.61
C ILE A 109 -16.11 7.36 23.60
N LYS A 110 -16.25 8.69 23.69
CA LYS A 110 -17.56 9.34 23.54
C LYS A 110 -18.07 9.09 22.12
N GLU A 111 -19.33 8.69 21.99
CA GLU A 111 -20.02 8.72 20.71
C GLU A 111 -20.14 10.20 20.31
N GLU A 112 -19.54 10.59 19.19
CA GLU A 112 -19.87 11.87 18.56
C GLU A 112 -21.30 11.76 18.03
N GLU A 113 -22.17 12.66 18.50
CA GLU A 113 -23.57 12.82 18.10
C GLU A 113 -23.71 13.19 16.61
#